data_AF-A0A2T6B1M5-F1
#
_entry.id   AF-A0A2T6B1M5-F1
#
_cell.length_a   1.000
_cell.length_b   1.000
_cell.length_c   1.000
_cell.angle_alpha   90.00
_cell.angle_beta   90.00
_cell.angle_gamma   90.00
#
_symmetry.space_group_name_H-M   'P 1'
#
loop_
_entity.id
_entity.type
_entity.pdbx_description
1 polymer ?
#
loop_
_entity_poly.entity_id
_entity_poly.type
_entity_poly.pdbx_seq_one_letter_code
_entity_poly.pdbx_strand_id
1 'polypeptide(L)'
;MTPRPEGADEAAVIGRLITDAFATAAHSDGNEAEIVAALRASGDLLLSLVCEDGHGLTGHIAASPSPSAARRAGPVSRQSPSHRVASGRVSAML
;
A
#
# COMPACT_ATOMS: atom_id res chain seq x y z
N MET A 1 6.31 -4.65 15.18
CA MET A 1 5.63 -5.19 13.99
C MET A 1 6.50 -4.89 12.79
N THR A 2 7.00 -5.92 12.11
CA THR A 2 7.98 -5.80 11.02
C THR A 2 7.31 -6.24 9.71
N PRO A 3 7.33 -5.43 8.64
CA PRO A 3 6.77 -5.82 7.35
C PRO A 3 7.47 -7.05 6.78
N ARG A 4 6.71 -7.96 6.16
CA ARG A 4 7.23 -9.15 5.47
C ARG A 4 6.60 -9.27 4.07
N PRO A 5 7.24 -10.01 3.14
CA PRO A 5 6.58 -10.39 1.90
C PRO A 5 5.24 -11.10 2.15
N GLU A 6 4.28 -10.89 1.26
CA GLU A 6 3.05 -11.67 1.26
C GLU A 6 3.33 -13.15 0.97
N GLY A 7 2.52 -14.02 1.55
CA GLY A 7 2.44 -15.44 1.22
C GLY A 7 1.55 -15.68 0.00
N ALA A 8 1.79 -16.80 -0.69
CA ALA A 8 1.05 -17.16 -1.90
C ALA A 8 -0.47 -17.27 -1.69
N ASP A 9 -0.89 -17.68 -0.49
CA ASP A 9 -2.30 -17.89 -0.12
C ASP A 9 -2.96 -16.66 0.53
N GLU A 10 -2.23 -15.54 0.66
CA GLU A 10 -2.71 -14.35 1.37
C GLU A 10 -3.46 -13.35 0.48
N ALA A 11 -3.51 -13.58 -0.83
CA ALA A 11 -4.11 -12.65 -1.79
C ALA A 11 -5.57 -12.31 -1.45
N ALA A 12 -6.36 -13.28 -0.98
CA ALA A 12 -7.76 -13.07 -0.61
C ALA A 12 -7.93 -12.20 0.65
N VAL A 13 -7.12 -12.44 1.69
CA VAL A 13 -7.17 -11.65 2.93
C VAL A 13 -6.63 -10.23 2.71
N ILE A 14 -5.62 -10.09 1.85
CA ILE A 14 -5.10 -8.78 1.43
C ILE A 14 -6.15 -8.00 0.65
N GLY A 15 -6.86 -8.63 -0.27
CA GLY A 15 -7.96 -7.98 -1.00
C GLY A 15 -9.04 -7.44 -0.07
N ARG A 16 -9.45 -8.23 0.93
CA ARG A 16 -10.40 -7.78 1.94
C ARG A 16 -9.86 -6.62 2.79
N LEU A 17 -8.61 -6.71 3.23
CA LEU A 17 -7.96 -5.65 3.99
C LEU A 17 -7.91 -4.32 3.21
N ILE A 18 -7.61 -4.37 1.91
CA ILE A 18 -7.64 -3.19 1.03
C ILE A 18 -9.06 -2.64 0.92
N THR A 19 -10.05 -3.48 0.63
CA THR A 19 -11.46 -3.06 0.55
C THR A 19 -11.91 -2.39 1.85
N ASP A 20 -11.62 -2.99 3.00
CA ASP A 20 -12.01 -2.45 4.31
C ASP A 20 -11.29 -1.13 4.62
N ALA A 21 -10.01 -0.99 4.25
CA ALA A 21 -9.25 0.24 4.43
C ALA A 21 -9.76 1.41 3.56
N PHE A 22 -10.24 1.12 2.34
CA PHE A 22 -10.75 2.12 1.41
C PHE A 22 -12.26 2.39 1.55
N ALA A 23 -13.03 1.50 2.17
CA ALA A 23 -14.48 1.67 2.37
C ALA A 23 -14.86 2.98 3.09
N THR A 24 -13.98 3.53 3.93
CA THR A 24 -14.19 4.81 4.64
C THR A 24 -13.34 5.97 4.09
N ALA A 25 -12.56 5.76 3.03
CA ALA A 25 -11.71 6.78 2.47
C ALA A 25 -12.54 7.77 1.64
N ALA A 26 -12.45 9.06 1.98
CA ALA A 26 -13.21 10.14 1.33
C ALA A 26 -12.98 10.26 -0.19
N HIS A 27 -11.89 9.67 -0.69
CA HIS A 27 -11.55 9.59 -2.11
C HIS A 27 -11.12 8.16 -2.45
N SER A 28 -12.09 7.23 -2.45
CA SER A 28 -11.91 5.86 -2.92
C SER A 28 -12.79 5.63 -4.15
N ASP A 29 -12.24 4.96 -5.16
CA ASP A 29 -13.01 4.46 -6.30
C ASP A 29 -13.56 3.05 -6.01
N GLY A 30 -13.18 2.46 -4.87
CA GLY A 30 -13.64 1.15 -4.40
C GLY A 30 -13.08 -0.04 -5.17
N ASN A 31 -12.21 0.21 -6.17
CA ASN A 31 -11.58 -0.82 -7.00
C ASN A 31 -10.11 -1.06 -6.64
N GLU A 32 -9.62 -0.51 -5.53
CA GLU A 32 -8.20 -0.60 -5.14
C GLU A 32 -7.74 -2.06 -4.96
N ALA A 33 -8.61 -2.93 -4.44
CA ALA A 33 -8.34 -4.36 -4.35
C ALA A 33 -8.23 -5.03 -5.74
N GLU A 34 -9.03 -4.59 -6.70
CA GLU A 34 -9.00 -5.08 -8.08
C GLU A 34 -7.72 -4.63 -8.81
N ILE A 35 -7.28 -3.38 -8.59
CA ILE A 35 -6.02 -2.87 -9.13
C ILE A 35 -4.84 -3.71 -8.63
N VAL A 36 -4.77 -3.95 -7.32
CA VAL A 36 -3.70 -4.78 -6.74
C VAL A 36 -3.75 -6.21 -7.28
N ALA A 37 -4.95 -6.78 -7.48
CA ALA A 37 -5.11 -8.10 -8.10
C ALA A 37 -4.64 -8.12 -9.56
N ALA A 38 -4.98 -7.10 -10.35
CA ALA A 38 -4.57 -6.97 -11.74
C ALA A 38 -3.04 -6.82 -11.88
N LEU A 39 -2.42 -5.96 -11.07
CA LEU A 39 -0.97 -5.78 -11.04
C LEU A 39 -0.23 -7.07 -10.66
N ARG A 40 -0.79 -7.85 -9.72
CA ARG A 40 -0.22 -9.16 -9.36
C ARG A 40 -0.31 -10.14 -10.52
N ALA A 41 -1.46 -10.18 -11.20
CA ALA A 41 -1.68 -11.07 -12.33
C ALA A 41 -0.84 -10.71 -13.56
N SER A 42 -0.56 -9.41 -13.79
CA SER A 42 0.31 -8.95 -14.89
C SER A 42 1.80 -9.08 -14.57
N GLY A 43 2.17 -9.31 -13.31
CA GLY A 43 3.56 -9.32 -12.85
C GLY A 43 4.15 -7.92 -12.62
N ASP A 44 3.33 -6.87 -12.69
CA ASP A 44 3.74 -5.49 -12.48
C ASP A 44 3.74 -5.07 -11.00
N LEU A 45 3.31 -5.95 -10.08
CA LEU A 45 3.40 -5.71 -8.64
C LEU A 45 4.83 -5.95 -8.15
N LEU A 46 5.69 -4.94 -8.24
CA LEU A 46 7.11 -4.99 -7.87
C LEU A 46 7.35 -5.27 -6.39
N LEU A 47 6.44 -4.82 -5.53
CA LEU A 47 6.51 -5.02 -4.09
C LEU A 47 5.12 -5.32 -3.55
N SER A 48 5.02 -6.34 -2.72
CA SER A 48 3.85 -6.61 -1.88
C SER A 48 4.30 -7.03 -0.50
N LEU A 49 4.11 -6.15 0.48
CA LEU A 49 4.43 -6.40 1.88
C LEU A 49 3.16 -6.39 2.72
N VAL A 50 3.12 -7.28 3.69
CA VAL A 50 2.07 -7.33 4.70
C VAL A 50 2.67 -7.09 6.07
N CYS A 51 1.85 -6.53 6.94
CA CYS A 51 2.12 -6.43 8.36
C CYS A 51 1.05 -7.25 9.08
N GLU A 52 1.46 -8.14 9.98
CA GLU A 52 0.55 -8.92 10.85
C GLU A 52 0.77 -8.66 12.35
N ASP A 53 -0.29 -8.85 13.12
CA ASP A 53 -0.25 -8.97 14.57
C ASP A 53 -0.86 -10.32 15.03
N GLY A 54 -1.06 -10.50 16.34
CA GLY A 54 -1.63 -11.74 16.90
C GLY A 54 -3.07 -12.06 16.45
N HIS A 55 -3.72 -11.17 15.69
CA HIS A 55 -5.09 -11.31 15.20
C HIS A 55 -5.19 -11.36 13.67
N GLY A 56 -4.06 -11.25 12.94
CA GLY A 56 -4.01 -11.38 11.49
C GLY A 56 -3.32 -10.20 10.80
N LEU A 57 -3.58 -10.04 9.49
CA LEU A 57 -3.01 -8.93 8.71
C LEU A 57 -3.69 -7.62 9.08
N THR A 58 -2.89 -6.58 9.35
CA THR A 58 -3.39 -5.24 9.70
C THR A 58 -2.94 -4.16 8.73
N GLY A 59 -2.02 -4.46 7.81
CA GLY A 59 -1.57 -3.52 6.80
C GLY A 59 -1.03 -4.22 5.56
N HIS A 60 -1.15 -3.51 4.43
CA HIS A 60 -0.62 -3.93 3.14
C HIS A 60 0.07 -2.75 2.46
N ILE A 61 1.22 -2.99 1.85
CA ILE A 61 2.00 -2.03 1.07
C ILE A 61 2.27 -2.65 -0.30
N ALA A 62 1.76 -2.00 -1.34
CA ALA A 62 2.00 -2.36 -2.73
C ALA A 62 2.81 -1.27 -3.44
N ALA A 63 3.68 -1.68 -4.38
CA ALA A 63 4.29 -0.77 -5.33
C ALA A 63 4.32 -1.40 -6.72
N SER A 64 4.01 -0.60 -7.74
CA SER A 64 4.08 -0.96 -9.15
C SER A 64 4.72 0.18 -9.95
N PRO A 65 5.20 -0.08 -11.18
CA PRO A 65 5.59 0.99 -12.08
C PRO A 65 4.35 1.84 -12.38
N SER A 66 4.43 3.15 -12.20
CA SER A 66 3.43 4.06 -12.76
C SER A 66 3.96 4.64 -14.08
N PRO A 67 3.13 4.74 -15.14
CA PRO A 67 3.56 5.34 -16.42
C PRO A 67 3.93 6.83 -16.28
N SER A 68 3.62 7.45 -15.14
CA SER A 68 3.85 8.86 -14.83
C SER A 68 5.22 9.14 -14.18
N ALA A 69 6.30 8.55 -14.69
CA ALA A 69 7.66 8.85 -14.25
C ALA A 69 8.42 9.73 -15.27
N ALA A 70 7.78 10.80 -15.78
CA ALA A 70 8.43 11.80 -16.64
C ALA A 70 8.70 13.12 -15.88
N ARG A 71 9.90 13.21 -15.27
CA ARG A 71 10.66 14.43 -14.91
C ARG A 71 9.99 15.49 -14.00
N ARG A 72 10.50 15.60 -12.78
CA ARG A 72 11.29 16.77 -12.34
C ARG A 72 12.07 16.45 -11.05
N ALA A 73 13.39 16.28 -11.18
CA ALA A 73 14.31 16.40 -10.07
C ALA A 73 14.35 17.89 -9.67
N GLY A 74 13.70 18.25 -8.56
CA GLY A 74 13.90 19.50 -7.83
C GLY A 74 14.51 19.20 -6.46
N PRO A 75 15.23 20.14 -5.83
CA PRO A 75 15.94 19.88 -4.59
C PRO A 75 14.94 19.61 -3.46
N VAL A 76 14.97 18.42 -2.87
CA VAL A 76 14.25 18.14 -1.62
C VAL A 76 15.12 18.63 -0.47
N SER A 77 14.74 19.78 0.11
CA SER A 77 15.21 20.22 1.42
C SER A 77 14.73 19.24 2.48
N ARG A 78 15.67 18.64 3.24
CA ARG A 78 15.37 17.95 4.49
C ARG A 78 15.08 18.98 5.57
N GLN A 79 13.98 18.83 6.28
CA GLN A 79 13.79 19.43 7.60
C GLN A 79 13.56 18.31 8.61
N SER A 80 14.58 18.04 9.42
CA SER A 80 14.51 17.24 10.65
C SER A 80 13.97 18.12 11.80
N PRO A 81 13.77 17.58 13.01
CA PRO A 81 12.66 16.73 13.43
C PRO A 81 11.92 17.39 14.61
N SER A 82 10.59 17.45 14.61
CA SER A 82 9.78 17.60 15.83
C SER A 82 8.30 17.46 15.47
N HIS A 83 7.52 17.04 16.45
CA HIS A 83 6.07 16.79 16.42
C HIS A 83 5.67 15.36 16.05
N ARG A 84 5.47 14.58 17.13
CA ARG A 84 4.46 13.53 17.32
C ARG A 84 3.48 13.37 16.13
N VAL A 85 3.63 12.30 15.36
CA VAL A 85 2.72 11.88 14.28
C VAL A 85 2.03 10.60 14.78
N ALA A 86 0.82 10.67 15.33
CA ALA A 86 -0.47 10.76 14.64
C ALA A 86 -0.70 9.54 13.73
N SER A 87 -1.55 8.64 14.21
CA SER A 87 -2.36 7.63 13.50
C SER A 87 -1.87 7.24 12.09
N GLY A 88 -1.34 6.01 11.98
CA GLY A 88 -0.78 5.45 10.77
C GLY A 88 -1.66 5.68 9.53
N ARG A 89 -1.20 6.57 8.65
CA ARG A 89 -1.70 6.68 7.28
C ARG A 89 -1.01 5.60 6.46
N VAL A 90 -1.77 4.57 6.05
CA VAL A 90 -1.36 3.68 4.97
C VAL A 90 -1.59 4.45 3.66
N SER A 91 -0.54 5.06 3.12
CA SER A 91 -0.57 5.59 1.76
C SER A 91 -0.36 4.43 0.80
N ALA A 92 -1.44 3.91 0.22
CA ALA A 92 -1.33 3.19 -1.05
C ALA A 92 -0.97 4.25 -2.11
N MET A 93 0.25 4.20 -2.62
CA MET A 93 0.66 5.03 -3.75
C MET A 93 0.44 4.15 -4.99
N LEU A 94 -0.78 4.19 -5.53
CA LEU A 94 -1.06 3.79 -6.90
C LEU A 94 -0.73 4.98 -7.83
#